data_AF-A0A931PP06-F1
#
_entry.id   AF-A0A931PP06-F1
#
_cell.length_a   1.000
_cell.length_b   1.000
_cell.length_c   1.000
_cell.angle_alpha   90.00
_cell.angle_beta   90.00
_cell.angle_gamma   90.00
#
_symmetry.space_group_name_H-M   'P 1'
#
loop_
_entity.id
_entity.type
_entity.pdbx_description
1 polymer ?
#
loop_
_entity_poly.entity_id
_entity_poly.type
_entity_poly.pdbx_seq_one_letter_code
_entity_poly.pdbx_strand_id
1 'polypeptide(L)'
;MRTQATAKYIRVSARKAGLVLEQIRGKSVGEALAILEYTPRSAARLIEKVLRSAVANAEHNHQVRNLDTLRVVEAVAEGGPSLKRVQPRAMGRAFFIRHRTSHLRVAVSDEINGARRPGANVRRREQRAAAAPAAVAKAPEKRPRRTAAAKPAKGRKAKGKGD
;
A
#
# COMPACT_ATOMS: atom_id res chain seq x y z
N MET A 1 16.34 14.64 0.98
CA MET A 1 16.87 14.23 -0.35
C MET A 1 16.44 12.82 -0.68
N ARG A 2 16.12 12.49 -1.93
CA ARG A 2 15.51 11.18 -2.26
C ARG A 2 16.17 10.53 -3.47
N THR A 3 16.77 9.36 -3.27
CA THR A 3 17.35 8.53 -4.33
C THR A 3 16.53 7.26 -4.48
N GLN A 4 16.38 6.78 -5.72
CA GLN A 4 15.54 5.62 -6.00
C GLN A 4 16.24 4.60 -6.90
N ALA A 5 15.95 3.33 -6.66
CA ALA A 5 16.30 2.23 -7.55
C ALA A 5 15.04 1.47 -7.95
N THR A 6 14.99 1.07 -9.23
CA THR A 6 13.84 0.32 -9.77
C THR A 6 14.34 -0.89 -10.54
N ALA A 7 13.83 -2.07 -10.20
CA ALA A 7 14.03 -3.28 -10.98
C ALA A 7 12.73 -3.67 -11.68
N LYS A 8 12.80 -3.83 -13.01
CA LYS A 8 11.63 -4.04 -13.87
C LYS A 8 11.50 -5.49 -14.32
N TYR A 9 10.26 -5.92 -14.58
CA TYR A 9 9.92 -7.23 -15.15
C TYR A 9 10.36 -8.44 -14.32
N ILE A 10 10.35 -8.29 -13.00
CA ILE A 10 10.72 -9.38 -12.08
C ILE A 10 9.62 -10.43 -12.09
N ARG A 11 9.99 -11.71 -12.22
CA ARG A 11 9.10 -12.88 -12.22
C ARG A 11 8.58 -13.23 -10.83
N VAL A 12 8.01 -12.26 -10.12
CA VAL A 12 7.38 -12.41 -8.81
C VAL A 12 6.04 -11.67 -8.82
N SER A 13 5.07 -12.20 -8.07
CA SER A 13 3.80 -11.50 -7.85
C SER A 13 4.02 -10.28 -6.95
N ALA A 14 3.47 -9.14 -7.35
CA ALA A 14 3.52 -7.90 -6.56
C ALA A 14 3.07 -8.11 -5.11
N ARG A 15 2.05 -8.96 -4.87
CA ARG A 15 1.59 -9.29 -3.51
C ARG A 15 2.65 -10.00 -2.67
N LYS A 16 3.40 -10.94 -3.25
CA LYS A 16 4.46 -11.69 -2.52
C LYS A 16 5.65 -10.78 -2.18
N ALA A 17 6.02 -9.90 -3.10
CA ALA A 17 7.08 -8.92 -2.86
C ALA A 17 6.64 -7.83 -1.87
N GLY A 18 5.40 -7.37 -1.96
CA GLY A 18 4.83 -6.35 -1.09
C GLY A 18 4.90 -6.70 0.40
N LEU A 19 4.66 -7.96 0.76
CA LEU A 19 4.77 -8.43 2.16
C LEU A 19 6.18 -8.23 2.74
N VAL A 20 7.21 -8.39 1.93
CA VAL A 20 8.61 -8.19 2.36
C VAL A 20 8.95 -6.69 2.36
N LEU A 21 8.49 -5.95 1.35
CA LEU A 21 8.70 -4.50 1.26
C LEU A 21 8.04 -3.73 2.43
N GLU A 22 6.93 -4.23 2.95
CA GLU A 22 6.27 -3.67 4.12
C GLU A 22 7.12 -3.80 5.39
N GLN A 23 7.89 -4.89 5.53
CA GLN A 23 8.76 -5.12 6.68
C GLN A 23 9.95 -4.15 6.74
N ILE A 24 10.45 -3.69 5.59
CA ILE A 24 11.63 -2.80 5.51
C ILE A 24 11.26 -1.32 5.46
N ARG A 25 9.99 -0.99 5.22
CA ARG A 25 9.54 0.41 5.08
C ARG A 25 9.74 1.16 6.40
N GLY A 26 10.42 2.30 6.34
CA GLY A 26 10.67 3.18 7.50
C GLY A 26 11.86 2.77 8.38
N LYS A 27 12.55 1.68 8.06
CA LYS A 27 13.74 1.23 8.79
C LYS A 27 15.02 1.86 8.24
N SER A 28 16.10 1.80 9.03
CA SER A 28 17.43 2.15 8.56
C SER A 28 17.91 1.15 7.50
N VAL A 29 18.85 1.57 6.65
CA VAL A 29 19.41 0.68 5.61
C VAL A 29 20.07 -0.55 6.24
N GLY A 30 20.84 -0.39 7.32
CA GLY A 30 21.50 -1.50 8.02
C GLY A 30 20.50 -2.53 8.56
N GLU A 31 19.45 -2.06 9.26
CA GLU A 31 18.37 -2.95 9.75
C GLU A 31 17.64 -3.63 8.60
N ALA A 32 17.35 -2.89 7.52
CA ALA A 32 16.65 -3.43 6.36
C ALA A 32 17.46 -4.55 5.68
N LEU A 33 18.77 -4.40 5.56
CA LEU A 33 19.65 -5.43 5.01
C LEU A 33 19.64 -6.70 5.88
N ALA A 34 19.78 -6.55 7.19
CA ALA A 34 19.71 -7.67 8.12
C ALA A 34 18.37 -8.41 8.02
N ILE A 35 17.25 -7.68 7.98
CA ILE A 35 15.91 -8.30 7.85
C ILE A 35 15.79 -9.07 6.54
N LEU A 36 16.28 -8.51 5.44
CA LEU A 36 16.19 -9.15 4.13
C LEU A 36 17.03 -10.44 4.06
N GLU A 37 18.18 -10.47 4.72
CA GLU A 37 19.06 -11.64 4.76
C GLU A 37 18.40 -12.84 5.47
N TYR A 38 17.73 -12.59 6.61
CA TYR A 38 17.10 -13.65 7.41
C TYR A 38 15.66 -13.97 7.02
N THR A 39 15.07 -13.26 6.05
CA THR A 39 13.69 -13.53 5.63
C THR A 39 13.62 -14.74 4.70
N PRO A 40 12.83 -15.80 5.00
CA PRO A 40 12.80 -17.05 4.24
C PRO A 40 12.04 -16.96 2.89
N ARG A 41 11.81 -15.75 2.37
CA ARG A 41 11.05 -15.52 1.13
C ARG A 41 12.00 -15.31 -0.04
N SER A 42 11.74 -15.95 -1.18
CA SER A 42 12.54 -15.74 -2.40
C SER A 42 12.58 -14.29 -2.90
N ALA A 43 11.54 -13.52 -2.61
CA ALA A 43 11.49 -12.09 -2.93
C ALA A 43 12.55 -11.26 -2.17
N ALA A 44 12.99 -11.71 -0.99
CA ALA A 44 13.95 -10.98 -0.16
C ALA A 44 15.29 -10.80 -0.87
N ARG A 45 15.84 -11.88 -1.45
CA ARG A 45 17.09 -11.84 -2.24
C ARG A 45 17.03 -10.87 -3.42
N LEU A 46 15.85 -10.69 -4.02
CA LEU A 46 15.66 -9.76 -5.14
C LEU A 46 15.59 -8.31 -4.65
N ILE A 47 14.86 -8.07 -3.55
CA ILE A 47 14.73 -6.76 -2.93
C ILE A 47 16.08 -6.29 -2.37
N GLU A 48 16.87 -7.19 -1.78
CA GLU A 48 18.20 -6.93 -1.27
C GLU A 48 19.11 -6.34 -2.37
N LYS A 49 19.12 -6.94 -3.57
CA LYS A 49 19.87 -6.41 -4.72
C LYS A 49 19.42 -4.99 -5.10
N VAL A 50 18.11 -4.73 -5.06
CA VAL A 50 17.57 -3.39 -5.37
C VAL A 50 17.95 -2.38 -4.30
N LEU A 51 17.91 -2.78 -3.02
CA LEU A 51 18.31 -1.92 -1.92
C LEU A 51 19.81 -1.59 -1.98
N ARG A 52 20.67 -2.58 -2.21
CA ARG A 52 22.11 -2.36 -2.42
C ARG A 52 22.39 -1.40 -3.59
N SER A 53 21.64 -1.53 -4.68
CA SER A 53 21.73 -0.59 -5.82
C SER A 53 21.26 0.81 -5.45
N ALA A 54 20.22 0.97 -4.64
CA ALA A 54 19.76 2.28 -4.17
C ALA A 54 20.82 2.97 -3.30
N VAL A 55 21.50 2.21 -2.44
CA VAL A 55 22.61 2.69 -1.61
C VAL A 55 23.78 3.12 -2.46
N ALA A 56 24.23 2.29 -3.41
CA ALA A 56 25.32 2.64 -4.32
C ALA A 56 25.01 3.90 -5.16
N ASN A 57 23.76 4.06 -5.59
CA ASN A 57 23.33 5.28 -6.29
C ASN A 57 23.36 6.52 -5.38
N ALA A 58 23.04 6.36 -4.09
CA ALA A 58 23.12 7.44 -3.12
C ALA A 58 24.58 7.84 -2.85
N GLU A 59 25.47 6.86 -2.68
CA GLU A 59 26.91 7.09 -2.52
C GLU A 59 27.51 7.80 -3.74
N HIS A 60 27.24 7.31 -4.96
CA HIS A 60 27.88 7.83 -6.16
C HIS A 60 27.33 9.20 -6.59
N ASN A 61 26.01 9.34 -6.68
CA ASN A 61 25.40 10.55 -7.26
C ASN A 61 25.29 11.69 -6.25
N HIS A 62 25.19 11.38 -4.95
CA HIS A 62 24.98 12.37 -3.90
C HIS A 62 26.13 12.43 -2.90
N GLN A 63 27.23 11.69 -3.14
CA GLN A 63 28.48 11.71 -2.36
C GLN A 63 28.24 11.48 -0.86
N VAL A 64 27.22 10.70 -0.54
CA VAL A 64 26.85 10.38 0.83
C VAL A 64 27.94 9.49 1.43
N ARG A 65 28.64 9.99 2.46
CA ARG A 65 29.65 9.22 3.20
C ARG A 65 29.07 8.42 4.36
N ASN A 66 27.90 8.84 4.88
CA ASN A 66 27.33 8.26 6.09
C ASN A 66 26.15 7.34 5.73
N LEU A 67 26.43 6.04 5.68
CA LEU A 67 25.43 5.00 5.41
C LEU A 67 24.38 4.84 6.52
N ASP A 68 24.74 5.21 7.74
CA ASP A 68 23.91 5.01 8.93
C ASP A 68 22.72 5.98 9.03
N THR A 69 22.79 7.12 8.33
CA THR A 69 21.69 8.10 8.29
C THR A 69 20.63 7.77 7.24
N LEU A 70 20.94 6.90 6.28
CA LEU A 70 20.04 6.52 5.20
C LEU A 70 18.89 5.64 5.73
N ARG A 71 17.67 6.02 5.35
CA ARG A 71 16.44 5.29 5.67
C ARG A 71 15.63 4.97 4.44
N VAL A 72 14.91 3.86 4.49
CA VAL A 72 13.98 3.45 3.42
C VAL A 72 12.67 4.22 3.58
N VAL A 73 12.45 5.23 2.74
CA VAL A 73 11.23 6.06 2.78
C VAL A 73 10.08 5.41 2.03
N GLU A 74 10.36 4.89 0.84
CA GLU A 74 9.34 4.28 0.00
C GLU A 74 9.81 2.92 -0.50
N ALA A 75 8.95 1.92 -0.34
CA ALA A 75 9.19 0.56 -0.77
C ALA A 75 7.87 0.01 -1.33
N VAL A 76 7.78 -0.08 -2.66
CA VAL A 76 6.54 -0.42 -3.37
C VAL A 76 6.80 -1.48 -4.44
N ALA A 77 5.88 -2.42 -4.57
CA ALA A 77 5.83 -3.39 -5.65
C ALA A 77 4.65 -3.07 -6.56
N GLU A 78 4.96 -2.63 -7.78
CA GLU A 78 3.96 -2.34 -8.82
C GLU A 78 3.69 -3.61 -9.64
N GLY A 79 2.44 -3.75 -10.11
CA GLY A 79 2.05 -4.83 -11.00
C GLY A 79 2.62 -4.62 -12.39
N GLY A 80 3.26 -5.65 -12.95
CA GLY A 80 3.76 -5.64 -14.32
C GLY A 80 2.88 -6.44 -15.29
N PRO A 81 3.30 -6.53 -16.56
CA PRO A 81 2.59 -7.34 -17.55
C PRO A 81 2.48 -8.80 -17.12
N SER A 82 1.33 -9.41 -17.40
CA SER A 82 1.06 -10.80 -17.02
C SER A 82 0.95 -11.67 -18.27
N LEU A 83 1.74 -12.73 -18.32
CA LEU A 83 1.68 -13.72 -19.40
C LEU A 83 0.53 -14.69 -19.13
N LYS A 84 -0.35 -14.86 -20.12
CA LYS A 84 -1.47 -15.83 -20.06
C LYS A 84 -1.02 -17.16 -20.66
N ARG A 85 -1.37 -18.28 -20.02
CA ARG A 85 -1.19 -19.66 -20.51
C ARG A 85 -2.50 -20.42 -20.34
N VAL A 86 -2.88 -21.21 -21.31
CA VAL A 86 -4.10 -22.04 -21.25
C VAL A 86 -3.78 -23.30 -20.47
N GLN A 87 -4.69 -23.69 -19.57
CA GLN A 87 -4.65 -24.94 -18.84
C GLN A 87 -5.94 -25.73 -19.11
N PRO A 88 -5.85 -26.95 -19.68
CA PRO A 88 -7.01 -27.80 -19.89
C PRO A 88 -7.58 -28.29 -18.56
N ARG A 89 -8.91 -28.45 -18.49
CA ARG A 89 -9.65 -28.94 -17.33
C ARG A 89 -10.73 -29.93 -17.76
N ALA A 90 -11.33 -30.61 -16.78
CA ALA A 90 -12.40 -31.57 -17.00
C ALA A 90 -13.59 -30.99 -17.79
N MET A 91 -14.30 -31.86 -18.51
CA MET A 91 -15.48 -31.53 -19.33
C MET A 91 -15.20 -30.48 -20.43
N GLY A 92 -14.05 -30.56 -21.10
CA GLY A 92 -13.70 -29.67 -22.23
C GLY A 92 -13.48 -28.19 -21.83
N ARG A 93 -13.36 -27.88 -20.54
CA ARG A 93 -13.18 -26.50 -20.06
C ARG A 93 -11.71 -26.08 -20.16
N ALA A 94 -11.47 -24.80 -20.40
CA ALA A 94 -10.14 -24.20 -20.44
C ALA A 94 -10.04 -23.01 -19.48
N PHE A 95 -9.04 -23.03 -18.58
CA PHE A 95 -8.73 -21.93 -17.67
C PHE A 95 -7.42 -21.24 -18.06
N PHE A 96 -7.22 -20.01 -17.57
CA PHE A 96 -5.99 -19.26 -17.83
C PHE A 96 -5.13 -19.16 -16.57
N ILE A 97 -3.91 -19.68 -16.65
CA ILE A 97 -2.84 -19.39 -15.67
C ILE A 97 -2.20 -18.05 -16.05
N ARG A 98 -2.00 -17.18 -15.05
CA ARG A 98 -1.33 -15.88 -15.23
C ARG A 98 0.03 -15.90 -14.54
N HIS A 99 1.11 -15.90 -15.33
CA HIS A 99 2.46 -15.65 -14.82
C HIS A 99 2.67 -14.14 -14.73
N ARG A 100 2.44 -13.62 -13.52
CA ARG A 100 2.53 -12.19 -13.22
C ARG A 100 4.00 -11.78 -13.05
N THR A 101 4.36 -10.61 -13.58
CA THR A 101 5.60 -9.93 -13.21
C THR A 101 5.32 -8.72 -12.32
N SER A 102 6.36 -8.19 -11.70
CA SER A 102 6.31 -6.97 -10.89
C SER A 102 7.46 -6.04 -11.21
N HIS A 103 7.26 -4.76 -10.92
CA HIS A 103 8.33 -3.76 -10.86
C HIS A 103 8.54 -3.42 -9.38
N LEU A 104 9.78 -3.54 -8.89
CA LEU A 104 10.12 -3.20 -7.52
C LEU A 104 10.77 -1.84 -7.50
N ARG A 105 10.26 -0.94 -6.66
CA ARG A 105 10.78 0.41 -6.47
C ARG A 105 11.13 0.59 -4.99
N VAL A 106 12.38 0.98 -4.75
CA VAL A 106 12.88 1.31 -3.41
C VAL A 106 13.48 2.71 -3.47
N ALA A 107 13.10 3.57 -2.54
CA ALA A 107 13.65 4.90 -2.38
C ALA A 107 14.24 5.09 -0.98
N VAL A 108 15.45 5.64 -0.96
CA VAL A 108 16.22 5.96 0.24
C VAL A 108 16.32 7.49 0.40
N SER A 109 16.37 7.95 1.65
CA SER A 109 16.49 9.35 2.03
C SER A 109 17.15 9.47 3.40
N ASP A 110 17.83 10.59 3.63
CA ASP A 110 18.41 10.94 4.93
C ASP A 110 17.42 11.72 5.81
N GLU A 111 16.27 12.09 5.27
CA GLU A 111 15.25 12.77 6.06
C GLU A 111 14.65 11.82 7.11
N ILE A 112 14.87 12.18 8.38
CA ILE A 112 14.34 11.53 9.60
C ILE A 112 12.80 11.44 9.60
N ASN A 113 12.10 12.13 8.69
CA ASN A 113 10.65 12.25 8.65
C ASN A 113 10.02 11.63 7.38
N GLY A 114 10.09 10.31 7.26
CA GLY A 114 9.26 9.54 6.33
C GLY A 114 7.89 9.11 6.89
N ALA A 115 7.64 9.31 8.18
CA ALA A 115 6.36 8.98 8.79
C ALA A 115 5.96 10.05 9.80
N ARG A 116 4.81 10.70 9.55
CA ARG A 116 3.91 11.10 10.63
C ARG A 116 3.85 9.94 11.61
N ARG A 117 4.51 10.08 12.77
CA ARG A 117 4.42 9.13 13.88
C ARG A 117 2.93 8.84 14.10
N PRO A 118 2.45 7.59 14.06
CA PRO A 118 1.03 7.30 14.30
C PRO A 118 0.56 7.79 15.69
N GLY A 119 1.49 8.07 16.62
CA GLY A 119 1.20 8.71 17.91
C GLY A 119 1.03 10.24 17.91
N ALA A 120 1.35 10.96 16.82
CA ALA A 120 1.18 12.43 16.77
C ALA A 120 -0.32 12.81 16.72
N ASN A 121 -1.15 11.97 16.11
CA ASN A 121 -2.60 12.15 16.10
C ASN A 121 -3.21 11.86 17.48
N VAL A 122 -2.63 10.94 18.26
CA VAL A 122 -3.10 10.61 19.62
C VAL A 122 -2.83 11.78 20.57
N ARG A 123 -1.61 12.33 20.56
CA ARG A 123 -1.25 13.51 21.37
C ARG A 123 -2.03 14.76 21.01
N ARG A 124 -2.30 14.99 19.72
CA ARG A 124 -3.14 16.12 19.28
C ARG A 124 -4.62 15.94 19.67
N ARG A 125 -5.11 14.70 19.76
CA ARG A 125 -6.47 14.38 20.24
C ARG A 125 -6.56 14.52 21.76
N GLU A 126 -5.55 14.07 22.49
CA GLU A 126 -5.42 14.20 23.94
C GLU A 126 -5.29 15.67 24.35
N GLN A 127 -4.47 16.45 23.66
CA GLN A 127 -4.32 17.89 23.91
C GLN A 127 -5.59 18.68 23.56
N ARG A 128 -6.33 18.26 22.52
CA ARG A 128 -7.60 18.89 22.13
C ARG A 128 -8.79 18.46 23.01
N ALA A 129 -8.69 17.29 23.65
CA ALA A 129 -9.62 16.84 24.69
C ALA A 129 -9.32 17.51 26.04
N ALA A 130 -8.05 17.75 26.37
CA ALA A 130 -7.62 18.48 27.56
C ALA A 130 -7.87 20.00 27.47
N ALA A 131 -7.93 20.57 26.26
CA ALA A 131 -8.14 21.99 26.02
C ALA A 131 -9.60 22.36 25.65
N ALA A 132 -10.60 21.60 26.09
CA ALA A 132 -12.01 21.97 25.92
C ALA A 132 -12.49 22.86 27.10
N PRO A 133 -12.62 24.19 26.96
CA PRO A 133 -13.38 24.99 27.90
C PRO A 133 -14.89 24.84 27.64
N ALA A 134 -15.64 24.85 28.74
CA ALA A 134 -17.08 24.70 28.82
C ALA A 134 -17.84 25.67 27.89
N ALA A 135 -18.49 25.14 26.85
CA ALA A 135 -19.51 25.84 26.08
C ALA A 135 -20.48 24.84 25.45
N VAL A 136 -21.24 24.12 26.28
CA VAL A 136 -22.47 23.43 25.87
C VAL A 136 -23.60 23.92 26.76
N ALA A 137 -24.10 25.11 26.46
CA ALA A 137 -25.36 25.62 26.98
C ALA A 137 -25.94 26.69 26.04
N LYS A 138 -26.50 26.27 24.90
CA LYS A 138 -27.69 26.88 24.29
C LYS A 138 -28.20 26.02 23.15
N ALA A 139 -29.34 25.38 23.39
CA ALA A 139 -30.16 24.79 22.34
C ALA A 139 -30.82 25.88 21.48
N PRO A 140 -31.10 25.61 20.19
CA PRO A 140 -32.27 26.20 19.57
C PRO A 140 -33.25 25.16 18.99
N GLU A 141 -34.48 25.63 18.92
CA GLU A 141 -35.77 24.97 18.67
C GLU A 141 -35.90 24.04 17.46
N LYS A 142 -36.89 23.14 17.62
CA LYS A 142 -37.43 22.21 16.63
C LYS A 142 -37.98 22.93 15.38
N ARG A 143 -37.61 22.46 14.19
CA ARG A 143 -38.40 22.65 12.95
C ARG A 143 -39.18 21.36 12.61
N PRO A 144 -40.44 21.46 12.12
CA PRO A 144 -41.27 20.29 11.90
C PRO A 144 -40.81 19.48 10.68
N ARG A 145 -40.93 18.16 10.78
CA ARG A 145 -40.67 17.21 9.69
C ARG A 145 -41.68 17.44 8.57
N ARG A 146 -41.24 17.89 7.40
CA ARG A 146 -42.02 17.77 6.15
C ARG A 146 -42.10 16.30 5.77
N THR A 147 -43.31 15.75 5.72
CA THR A 147 -43.61 14.44 5.14
C THR A 147 -43.36 14.50 3.63
N ALA A 148 -42.35 13.77 3.15
CA ALA A 148 -42.13 13.58 1.73
C ALA A 148 -43.04 12.45 1.22
N ALA A 149 -43.83 12.80 0.20
CA ALA A 149 -44.83 11.99 -0.45
C ALA A 149 -44.28 10.66 -1.01
N ALA A 150 -45.09 9.61 -0.87
CA ALA A 150 -44.92 8.33 -1.52
C ALA A 150 -44.99 8.48 -3.05
N LYS A 151 -44.04 7.88 -3.77
CA LYS A 151 -44.15 7.65 -5.22
C LYS A 151 -45.00 6.38 -5.46
N PRO A 152 -45.99 6.39 -6.36
CA PRO A 152 -46.82 5.22 -6.62
C PRO A 152 -46.10 4.19 -7.51
N ALA A 153 -46.29 2.91 -7.17
CA ALA A 153 -45.86 1.77 -7.96
C ALA A 153 -46.62 1.69 -9.29
N LYS A 154 -45.89 1.64 -10.41
CA LYS A 154 -46.45 1.36 -11.74
C LYS A 154 -46.32 -0.14 -12.01
N GLY A 155 -47.46 -0.78 -12.24
CA GLY A 155 -47.61 -2.24 -12.31
C GLY A 155 -46.82 -2.92 -13.43
N ARG A 156 -46.40 -4.16 -13.17
CA ARG A 156 -46.06 -5.15 -14.20
C ARG A 156 -47.16 -6.20 -14.22
N LYS A 157 -47.85 -6.26 -15.36
CA LYS A 157 -48.89 -7.23 -15.70
C LYS A 157 -48.36 -8.65 -15.56
N ALA A 158 -49.17 -9.50 -14.93
CA ALA A 158 -49.08 -10.94 -15.02
C ALA A 158 -49.25 -11.36 -16.49
N LYS A 159 -48.31 -12.17 -17.01
CA LYS A 159 -48.59 -13.07 -18.13
C LYS A 159 -48.83 -14.46 -17.51
N GLY A 160 -50.00 -15.00 -17.81
CA GLY A 160 -50.59 -16.17 -17.17
C GLY A 160 -49.94 -17.49 -17.54
N LYS A 161 -50.34 -18.50 -16.75
CA LYS A 161 -50.32 -19.92 -17.09
C LYS A 161 -51.34 -20.21 -18.20
N GLY A 162 -51.04 -21.18 -19.05
CA GLY A 162 -51.98 -21.84 -19.95
C GLY A 162 -51.27 -22.72 -20.98
N ASP A 163 -51.42 -24.04 -20.79
CA ASP A 163 -51.18 -25.22 -21.64
C ASP A 163 -49.76 -25.57 -22.16
#